data_AF-A0A7W5FNG4-F1
#
_entry.id   AF-A0A7W5FNG4-F1
#
_cell.length_a   1.000
_cell.length_b   1.000
_cell.length_c   1.000
_cell.angle_alpha   90.00
_cell.angle_beta   90.00
_cell.angle_gamma   90.00
#
_symmetry.space_group_name_H-M   'P 1'
#
loop_
_entity.id
_entity.type
_entity.pdbx_description
1 polymer ?
#
loop_
_entity_poly.entity_id
_entity_poly.type
_entity_poly.pdbx_seq_one_letter_code
_entity_poly.pdbx_strand_id
1 'polypeptide(L)'
;MNRYLKLVHMELGRAWKPLAALMGLTLVMQLAIVVYLTRNRVAFVKRNYLEEQQMSVATFVQKIGRISFNDVMMDNMLFTAPIVLGIVVLLLYTLFLWYRDWLGKNMFIYRLLMLPSARSDLYFAKLTTVLLLVFSLVAFQMAILPLLSAAFAASVPYELRESVTAVELASEIELLTLVLPFNWKDFLLYYGFGMAGVAVLYACVLLERSYKIVRGIAGMLVYLAIIGLLLFLPAIIGLLLFLPAIIDVYWMALYPWELITLQSGLVAVVGALSVWLSLYLMKHKITV
;
A
#
# COMPACT_ATOMS: atom_id res chain seq x y z
N MET A 1 -30.25 6.95 -10.25
CA MET A 1 -28.87 6.71 -9.79
C MET A 1 -28.13 8.04 -9.72
N ASN A 2 -27.53 8.37 -8.57
CA ASN A 2 -26.81 9.63 -8.33
C ASN A 2 -25.70 9.82 -9.39
N ARG A 3 -25.49 11.05 -9.90
CA ARG A 3 -24.51 11.36 -10.98
C ARG A 3 -23.09 10.95 -10.56
N TYR A 4 -22.75 11.15 -9.29
CA TYR A 4 -21.50 10.71 -8.68
C TYR A 4 -21.27 9.18 -8.80
N LEU A 5 -22.26 8.35 -8.46
CA LEU A 5 -22.13 6.89 -8.52
C LEU A 5 -21.96 6.38 -9.95
N LYS A 6 -22.52 7.07 -10.95
CA LYS A 6 -22.27 6.75 -12.36
C LYS A 6 -20.81 6.99 -12.74
N LEU A 7 -20.17 8.05 -12.23
CA LEU A 7 -18.76 8.33 -12.48
C LEU A 7 -17.86 7.27 -11.84
N VAL A 8 -18.14 6.88 -10.58
CA VAL A 8 -17.41 5.79 -9.91
C VAL A 8 -17.55 4.48 -10.69
N HIS A 9 -18.78 4.12 -11.07
CA HIS A 9 -19.03 2.91 -11.85
C HIS A 9 -18.29 2.93 -13.20
N MET A 10 -18.26 4.08 -13.89
CA MET A 10 -17.52 4.24 -15.14
C MET A 10 -16.03 3.99 -14.95
N GLU A 11 -15.42 4.54 -13.90
CA GLU A 11 -14.00 4.36 -13.63
C GLU A 11 -13.67 2.91 -13.21
N LEU A 12 -14.50 2.29 -12.35
CA LEU A 12 -14.38 0.88 -11.99
C LEU A 12 -14.55 -0.05 -13.20
N GLY A 13 -15.50 0.26 -14.09
CA GLY A 13 -15.73 -0.46 -15.33
C GLY A 13 -14.53 -0.46 -16.27
N ARG A 14 -13.58 0.47 -16.08
CA ARG A 14 -12.30 0.51 -16.80
C ARG A 14 -11.16 -0.14 -16.02
N ALA A 15 -11.22 -0.11 -14.69
CA ALA A 15 -10.19 -0.61 -13.79
C ALA A 15 -10.29 -2.11 -13.45
N TRP A 16 -11.45 -2.75 -13.65
CA TRP A 16 -11.66 -4.13 -13.22
C TRP A 16 -10.75 -5.15 -13.95
N LYS A 17 -10.44 -4.95 -15.24
CA LYS A 17 -9.56 -5.85 -16.00
C LYS A 17 -8.12 -5.84 -15.47
N PRO A 18 -7.44 -4.67 -15.33
CA PRO A 18 -6.10 -4.65 -14.76
C PRO A 18 -6.11 -5.13 -13.29
N LEU A 19 -7.17 -4.85 -12.53
CA LEU A 19 -7.34 -5.39 -11.18
C LEU A 19 -7.40 -6.92 -11.15
N ALA A 20 -8.26 -7.52 -11.98
CA ALA A 20 -8.41 -8.98 -12.06
C ALA A 20 -7.13 -9.66 -12.56
N ALA A 21 -6.43 -9.05 -13.53
CA ALA A 21 -5.14 -9.55 -13.99
C ALA A 21 -4.10 -9.53 -12.87
N LEU A 22 -4.05 -8.45 -12.08
CA LEU A 22 -3.15 -8.32 -10.95
C LEU A 22 -3.48 -9.36 -9.86
N MET A 23 -4.75 -9.55 -9.51
CA MET A 23 -5.21 -10.59 -8.57
C MET A 23 -4.86 -12.01 -9.03
N GLY A 24 -5.08 -12.32 -10.31
CA GLY A 24 -4.72 -13.62 -10.87
C GLY A 24 -3.21 -13.86 -10.83
N LEU A 25 -2.42 -12.83 -11.16
CA LEU A 25 -0.97 -12.89 -11.12
C LEU A 25 -0.45 -13.09 -9.69
N THR A 26 -0.96 -12.34 -8.71
CA THR A 26 -0.53 -12.48 -7.31
C THR A 26 -0.86 -13.87 -6.77
N LEU A 27 -2.05 -14.40 -7.10
CA LEU A 27 -2.46 -15.74 -6.72
C LEU A 27 -1.52 -16.82 -7.23
N VAL A 28 -1.26 -16.82 -8.55
CA VAL A 28 -0.40 -17.84 -9.17
C VAL A 28 1.02 -17.74 -8.63
N MET A 29 1.57 -16.53 -8.52
CA MET A 29 2.92 -16.33 -8.00
C MET A 29 3.05 -16.79 -6.55
N GLN A 30 2.17 -16.32 -5.65
CA GLN A 30 2.27 -16.67 -4.23
C GLN A 30 2.09 -18.17 -4.00
N LEU A 31 1.16 -18.83 -4.69
CA LEU A 31 1.01 -20.29 -4.60
C LEU A 31 2.26 -21.03 -5.08
N ALA A 32 2.81 -20.65 -6.23
CA ALA A 32 4.01 -21.26 -6.77
C ALA A 32 5.21 -21.07 -5.82
N ILE A 33 5.36 -19.87 -5.27
CA ILE A 33 6.43 -19.53 -4.32
C ILE A 33 6.29 -20.35 -3.03
N VAL A 34 5.09 -20.45 -2.45
CA VAL A 34 4.87 -21.25 -1.24
C VAL A 34 5.28 -22.70 -1.48
N VAL A 35 4.79 -23.33 -2.56
CA VAL A 35 5.14 -24.71 -2.88
C VAL A 35 6.64 -24.88 -3.10
N TYR A 36 7.28 -23.97 -3.84
CA TYR A 36 8.70 -24.01 -4.13
C TYR A 36 9.57 -23.89 -2.87
N LEU A 37 9.35 -22.85 -2.07
CA LEU A 37 10.16 -22.60 -0.87
C LEU A 37 9.94 -23.69 0.18
N THR A 38 8.70 -24.16 0.37
CA THR A 38 8.41 -25.24 1.31
C THR A 38 9.07 -26.55 0.90
N ARG A 39 9.02 -26.93 -0.39
CA ARG A 39 9.69 -28.14 -0.88
C ARG A 39 11.20 -28.07 -0.69
N ASN A 40 11.81 -26.93 -0.98
CA ASN A 40 13.23 -26.72 -0.77
C ASN A 40 13.61 -26.83 0.71
N ARG A 41 12.79 -26.26 1.60
CA ARG A 41 13.02 -26.37 3.05
C ARG A 41 12.89 -27.82 3.54
N VAL A 42 11.87 -28.56 3.11
CA VAL A 42 11.70 -29.97 3.48
C VAL A 42 12.86 -30.82 2.96
N ALA A 43 13.30 -30.61 1.71
CA ALA A 43 14.43 -31.30 1.14
C ALA A 43 15.74 -31.00 1.90
N PHE A 44 15.94 -29.73 2.28
CA PHE A 44 17.07 -29.32 3.11
C PHE A 44 17.03 -30.02 4.47
N VAL A 45 15.87 -30.10 5.13
CA VAL A 45 15.76 -30.75 6.44
C VAL A 45 16.05 -32.25 6.35
N LYS A 46 15.48 -32.93 5.34
CA LYS A 46 15.71 -34.36 5.13
C LYS A 46 17.19 -34.67 4.92
N ARG A 47 17.85 -33.95 4.01
CA ARG A 47 19.25 -34.19 3.67
C ARG A 47 20.19 -33.90 4.84
N ASN A 48 20.11 -32.71 5.43
CA ASN A 48 21.13 -32.25 6.38
C ASN A 48 20.92 -32.82 7.80
N TYR A 49 19.68 -33.13 8.21
CA TYR A 49 19.41 -33.60 9.58
C TYR A 49 19.05 -35.07 9.64
N LEU A 50 18.16 -35.55 8.75
CA LEU A 50 17.72 -36.94 8.83
C LEU A 50 18.73 -37.90 8.19
N GLU A 51 19.34 -37.51 7.07
CA GLU A 51 20.32 -38.35 6.37
C GLU A 51 21.74 -38.14 6.91
N GLU A 52 22.28 -36.91 6.84
CA GLU A 52 23.68 -36.63 7.21
C GLU A 52 23.95 -36.74 8.72
N GLN A 53 23.04 -36.24 9.56
CA GLN A 53 23.19 -36.31 11.03
C GLN A 53 22.51 -37.54 11.64
N GLN A 54 21.89 -38.40 10.82
CA GLN A 54 21.13 -39.59 11.23
C GLN A 54 20.13 -39.32 12.37
N MET A 55 19.56 -38.11 12.44
CA MET A 55 18.59 -37.78 13.46
C MET A 55 17.24 -38.41 13.13
N SER A 56 16.58 -38.99 14.13
CA SER A 56 15.18 -39.38 14.00
C SER A 56 14.29 -38.13 13.88
N VAL A 57 13.13 -38.26 13.23
CA VAL A 57 12.14 -37.18 13.11
C VAL A 57 11.71 -36.65 14.50
N ALA A 58 11.55 -37.54 15.49
CA ALA A 58 11.21 -37.15 16.86
C ALA A 58 12.32 -36.31 17.51
N THR A 59 13.59 -36.69 17.31
CA THR A 59 14.75 -35.95 17.82
C THR A 59 14.89 -34.58 17.15
N PHE A 60 14.63 -34.49 15.85
CA PHE A 60 14.61 -33.22 15.11
C PHE A 60 13.56 -32.27 15.68
N VAL A 61 12.31 -32.73 15.84
CA VAL A 61 11.22 -31.91 16.36
C VAL A 61 11.49 -31.43 17.78
N GLN A 62 12.13 -32.24 18.63
CA GLN A 62 12.48 -31.84 19.99
C GLN A 62 13.63 -30.83 20.06
N LYS A 63 14.61 -30.91 19.16
CA LYS A 63 15.82 -30.07 19.23
C LYS A 63 15.72 -28.78 18.41
N ILE A 64 15.10 -28.84 17.24
CA ILE A 64 15.08 -27.74 16.25
C ILE A 64 13.69 -27.14 16.16
N GLY A 65 12.64 -27.94 16.36
CA GLY A 65 11.25 -27.53 16.19
C GLY A 65 10.63 -28.05 14.91
N ARG A 66 9.33 -27.81 14.75
CA ARG A 66 8.59 -28.15 13.53
C ARG A 66 8.83 -27.09 12.47
N ILE A 67 8.64 -27.46 11.20
CA ILE A 67 8.69 -26.51 10.09
C ILE A 67 7.43 -25.65 10.18
N SER A 68 7.62 -24.38 10.51
CA SER A 68 6.57 -23.37 10.53
C SER A 68 6.44 -22.70 9.15
N PHE A 69 5.30 -22.06 8.89
CA PHE A 69 5.17 -21.22 7.69
C PHE A 69 6.13 -20.03 7.76
N ASN A 70 6.32 -19.49 8.97
CA ASN A 70 7.17 -18.34 9.22
C ASN A 70 8.63 -18.63 8.86
N ASP A 71 9.15 -19.79 9.25
CA ASP A 71 10.51 -20.24 8.95
C ASP A 71 10.81 -20.26 7.45
N VAL A 72 9.78 -20.41 6.63
CA VAL A 72 9.89 -20.48 5.18
C VAL A 72 9.65 -19.10 4.54
N MET A 73 8.84 -18.23 5.15
CA MET A 73 8.35 -17.01 4.48
C MET A 73 8.84 -15.69 5.06
N MET A 74 9.19 -15.59 6.35
CA MET A 74 9.43 -14.30 7.03
C MET A 74 10.46 -13.41 6.33
N ASP A 75 11.58 -14.02 5.89
CA ASP A 75 12.71 -13.29 5.29
C ASP A 75 12.79 -13.45 3.76
N ASN A 76 11.79 -14.10 3.14
CA ASN A 76 11.83 -14.38 1.71
C ASN A 76 11.18 -13.27 0.89
N MET A 77 12.01 -12.37 0.37
CA MET A 77 11.61 -11.29 -0.54
C MET A 77 10.78 -11.79 -1.75
N LEU A 78 10.96 -13.05 -2.15
CA LEU A 78 10.16 -13.67 -3.20
C LEU A 78 8.67 -13.74 -2.85
N PHE A 79 8.32 -14.06 -1.59
CA PHE A 79 6.93 -14.16 -1.15
C PHE A 79 6.24 -12.79 -1.07
N THR A 80 6.96 -11.76 -0.64
CA THR A 80 6.44 -10.39 -0.50
C THR A 80 6.41 -9.62 -1.83
N ALA A 81 7.24 -10.01 -2.81
CA ALA A 81 7.34 -9.33 -4.11
C ALA A 81 6.00 -9.17 -4.87
N PRO A 82 5.10 -10.17 -4.96
CA PRO A 82 3.79 -10.00 -5.59
C PRO A 82 2.92 -8.93 -4.93
N ILE A 83 3.00 -8.79 -3.59
CA ILE A 83 2.22 -7.79 -2.85
C ILE A 83 2.79 -6.40 -3.12
N VAL A 84 4.11 -6.25 -3.05
CA VAL A 84 4.81 -4.99 -3.38
C VAL A 84 4.51 -4.56 -4.83
N LEU A 85 4.54 -5.51 -5.77
CA LEU A 85 4.17 -5.25 -7.16
C LEU A 85 2.74 -4.72 -7.27
N GLY A 86 1.79 -5.31 -6.52
CA GLY A 86 0.42 -4.81 -6.47
C GLY A 86 0.31 -3.36 -5.96
N ILE A 87 1.04 -3.04 -4.89
CA ILE A 87 1.10 -1.68 -4.33
C ILE A 87 1.66 -0.69 -5.38
N VAL A 88 2.79 -1.03 -6.01
CA VAL A 88 3.43 -0.17 -7.02
C VAL A 88 2.51 0.03 -8.23
N VAL A 89 1.87 -1.03 -8.73
CA VAL A 89 0.95 -0.95 -9.86
C VAL A 89 -0.24 -0.05 -9.52
N LEU A 90 -0.81 -0.13 -8.31
CA LEU A 90 -1.90 0.76 -7.89
C LEU A 90 -1.46 2.22 -7.76
N LEU A 91 -0.26 2.49 -7.24
CA LEU A 91 0.29 3.84 -7.16
C LEU A 91 0.46 4.45 -8.57
N LEU A 92 1.01 3.68 -9.51
CA LEU A 92 1.11 4.09 -10.91
C LEU A 92 -0.28 4.26 -11.54
N TYR A 93 -1.22 3.37 -11.23
CA TYR A 93 -2.60 3.45 -11.73
C TYR A 93 -3.32 4.71 -11.24
N THR A 94 -3.05 5.14 -10.02
CA THR A 94 -3.58 6.39 -9.43
C THR A 94 -3.20 7.61 -10.28
N LEU A 95 -1.95 7.68 -10.74
CA LEU A 95 -1.51 8.73 -11.67
C LEU A 95 -2.13 8.54 -13.06
N PHE A 96 -2.11 7.30 -13.56
CA PHE A 96 -2.65 6.95 -14.87
C PHE A 96 -4.12 7.35 -15.03
N LEU A 97 -4.94 7.21 -13.98
CA LEU A 97 -6.36 7.62 -13.97
C LEU A 97 -6.57 9.08 -14.34
N TRP A 98 -5.64 9.96 -13.95
CA TRP A 98 -5.68 11.35 -14.36
C TRP A 98 -5.13 11.51 -15.77
N TYR A 99 -3.87 11.10 -16.02
CA TYR A 99 -3.22 11.33 -17.31
C TYR A 99 -4.00 10.78 -18.49
N ARG A 100 -4.60 9.59 -18.36
CA ARG A 100 -5.42 8.97 -19.41
C ARG A 100 -6.54 9.89 -19.91
N ASP A 101 -7.19 10.63 -19.01
CA ASP A 101 -8.29 11.51 -19.39
C ASP A 101 -7.82 12.76 -20.15
N TRP A 102 -6.52 13.08 -20.02
CA TRP A 102 -5.82 14.12 -20.76
C TRP A 102 -5.07 13.60 -22.01
N LEU A 103 -5.20 12.32 -22.37
CA LEU A 103 -4.57 11.77 -23.57
C LEU A 103 -5.55 11.75 -24.75
N GLY A 104 -5.21 12.44 -25.84
CA GLY A 104 -5.88 12.34 -27.15
C GLY A 104 -6.32 13.68 -27.78
N LYS A 105 -6.59 13.67 -29.09
CA LYS A 105 -7.02 14.88 -29.86
C LYS A 105 -8.37 15.46 -29.39
N ASN A 106 -9.26 14.62 -28.84
CA ASN A 106 -10.56 15.01 -28.27
C ASN A 106 -10.59 14.67 -26.78
N MET A 107 -9.85 15.44 -25.98
CA MET A 107 -9.60 15.22 -24.56
C MET A 107 -10.89 14.82 -23.81
N PHE A 108 -10.91 13.60 -23.26
CA PHE A 108 -12.08 13.05 -22.57
C PHE A 108 -12.46 13.89 -21.34
N ILE A 109 -11.47 14.50 -20.68
CA ILE A 109 -11.69 15.35 -19.53
C ILE A 109 -12.57 16.56 -19.81
N TYR A 110 -12.50 17.19 -21.00
CA TYR A 110 -13.36 18.32 -21.30
C TYR A 110 -14.83 17.88 -21.40
N ARG A 111 -15.11 16.69 -21.93
CA ARG A 111 -16.46 16.11 -21.92
C ARG A 111 -16.95 15.84 -20.50
N LEU A 112 -16.08 15.32 -19.64
CA LEU A 112 -16.38 15.09 -18.22
C LEU A 112 -16.69 16.42 -17.49
N LEU A 113 -15.94 17.47 -17.77
CA LEU A 113 -16.09 18.79 -17.15
C LEU A 113 -17.31 19.57 -17.68
N MET A 114 -17.81 19.24 -18.86
CA MET A 114 -19.06 19.75 -19.43
C MET A 114 -20.31 19.02 -18.90
N LEU A 115 -20.15 17.87 -18.21
CA LEU A 115 -21.30 17.19 -17.62
C LEU A 115 -21.99 18.12 -16.61
N PRO A 116 -23.33 18.08 -16.49
CA PRO A 116 -24.06 18.85 -15.48
C PRO A 116 -23.86 18.22 -14.09
N SER A 117 -22.63 18.03 -13.65
CA SER A 117 -22.26 17.54 -12.32
C SER A 117 -21.25 18.50 -11.71
N ALA A 118 -21.18 18.56 -10.38
CA ALA A 118 -20.18 19.38 -9.75
C ALA A 118 -18.79 18.85 -10.11
N ARG A 119 -17.83 19.73 -10.42
CA ARG A 119 -16.45 19.33 -10.73
C ARG A 119 -15.79 18.57 -9.57
N SER A 120 -16.26 18.80 -8.34
CA SER A 120 -15.91 18.02 -7.15
C SER A 120 -16.29 16.54 -7.27
N ASP A 121 -17.42 16.22 -7.91
CA ASP A 121 -17.89 14.84 -8.06
C ASP A 121 -16.91 14.01 -8.89
N LEU A 122 -16.25 14.62 -9.88
CA LEU A 122 -15.22 13.97 -10.69
C LEU A 122 -14.00 13.58 -9.84
N TYR A 123 -13.54 14.51 -9.00
CA TYR A 123 -12.40 14.27 -8.10
C TYR A 123 -12.70 13.18 -7.09
N PHE A 124 -13.82 13.30 -6.39
CA PHE A 124 -14.21 12.30 -5.40
C PHE A 124 -14.49 10.95 -6.06
N ALA A 125 -15.03 10.92 -7.29
CA ALA A 125 -15.22 9.65 -8.00
C ALA A 125 -13.90 8.93 -8.28
N LYS A 126 -12.85 9.67 -8.68
CA LYS A 126 -11.50 9.10 -8.88
C LYS A 126 -10.87 8.66 -7.56
N LEU A 127 -11.00 9.46 -6.51
CA LEU A 127 -10.47 9.12 -5.18
C LEU A 127 -11.14 7.85 -4.64
N THR A 128 -12.47 7.77 -4.71
CA THR A 128 -13.24 6.59 -4.29
C THR A 128 -12.92 5.37 -5.16
N THR A 129 -12.67 5.55 -6.46
CA THR A 129 -12.23 4.44 -7.31
C THR A 129 -10.92 3.84 -6.82
N VAL A 130 -9.90 4.67 -6.54
CA VAL A 130 -8.62 4.18 -6.00
C VAL A 130 -8.82 3.45 -4.67
N LEU A 131 -9.63 4.00 -3.77
CA LEU A 131 -9.97 3.33 -2.51
C LEU A 131 -10.59 1.96 -2.71
N LEU A 132 -11.56 1.84 -3.62
CA LEU A 132 -12.19 0.56 -3.93
C LEU A 132 -11.21 -0.43 -4.55
N LEU A 133 -10.28 0.01 -5.39
CA LEU A 133 -9.23 -0.85 -5.95
C LEU A 133 -8.29 -1.37 -4.86
N VAL A 134 -7.85 -0.49 -3.96
CA VAL A 134 -7.02 -0.86 -2.81
C VAL A 134 -7.75 -1.88 -1.92
N PHE A 135 -8.96 -1.57 -1.48
CA PHE A 135 -9.73 -2.48 -0.62
C PHE A 135 -10.07 -3.80 -1.32
N SER A 136 -10.27 -3.80 -2.63
CA SER A 136 -10.47 -5.04 -3.38
C SER A 136 -9.24 -5.95 -3.34
N LEU A 137 -8.02 -5.40 -3.51
CA LEU A 137 -6.79 -6.18 -3.41
C LEU A 137 -6.50 -6.65 -1.98
N VAL A 138 -6.78 -5.81 -0.99
CA VAL A 138 -6.65 -6.16 0.43
C VAL A 138 -7.59 -7.31 0.78
N ALA A 139 -8.87 -7.20 0.40
CA ALA A 139 -9.85 -8.27 0.59
C ALA A 139 -9.45 -9.56 -0.14
N PHE A 140 -8.90 -9.44 -1.34
CA PHE A 140 -8.36 -10.58 -2.07
C PHE A 140 -7.17 -11.22 -1.36
N GLN A 141 -6.26 -10.41 -0.79
CA GLN A 141 -5.14 -10.91 0.02
C GLN A 141 -5.63 -11.62 1.29
N MET A 142 -6.74 -11.20 1.89
CA MET A 142 -7.35 -11.96 2.99
C MET A 142 -7.92 -13.30 2.52
N ALA A 143 -8.60 -13.30 1.37
CA ALA A 143 -9.25 -14.49 0.82
C ALA A 143 -8.25 -15.57 0.37
N ILE A 144 -7.04 -15.20 -0.06
CA ILE A 144 -6.01 -16.15 -0.50
C ILE A 144 -5.25 -16.80 0.67
N LEU A 145 -5.17 -16.18 1.85
CA LEU A 145 -4.39 -16.72 2.98
C LEU A 145 -4.73 -18.18 3.36
N PRO A 146 -6.02 -18.59 3.46
CA PRO A 146 -6.37 -19.99 3.71
C PRO A 146 -5.91 -20.93 2.59
N LEU A 147 -5.85 -20.45 1.35
CA LEU A 147 -5.36 -21.23 0.23
C LEU A 147 -3.83 -21.43 0.32
N LEU A 148 -3.10 -20.38 0.72
CA LEU A 148 -1.65 -20.45 0.95
C LEU A 148 -1.31 -21.39 2.12
N SER A 149 -2.08 -21.33 3.22
CA SER A 149 -1.89 -22.22 4.36
C SER A 149 -2.18 -23.69 3.98
N ALA A 150 -3.22 -23.94 3.18
CA ALA A 150 -3.52 -25.26 2.65
C ALA A 150 -2.42 -25.77 1.72
N ALA A 151 -1.84 -24.92 0.86
CA ALA A 151 -0.74 -25.29 -0.03
C ALA A 151 0.55 -25.62 0.74
N PHE A 152 0.86 -24.84 1.78
CA PHE A 152 1.96 -25.12 2.71
C PHE A 152 1.74 -26.47 3.40
N ALA A 153 0.55 -26.67 3.98
CA ALA A 153 0.19 -27.92 4.64
C ALA A 153 0.34 -29.11 3.68
N ALA A 154 -0.19 -29.03 2.46
CA ALA A 154 -0.05 -30.09 1.47
C ALA A 154 1.41 -30.41 1.11
N SER A 155 2.35 -29.46 1.29
CA SER A 155 3.75 -29.60 0.90
C SER A 155 4.67 -30.11 2.02
N VAL A 156 4.26 -30.05 3.29
CA VAL A 156 5.06 -30.52 4.45
C VAL A 156 4.51 -31.85 4.99
N PRO A 157 5.34 -32.87 5.25
CA PRO A 157 4.90 -34.09 5.94
C PRO A 157 4.29 -33.78 7.31
N TYR A 158 3.20 -34.46 7.67
CA TYR A 158 2.43 -34.17 8.90
C TYR A 158 3.29 -34.18 10.17
N GLU A 159 4.25 -35.09 10.26
CA GLU A 159 5.13 -35.26 11.43
C GLU A 159 6.09 -34.07 11.66
N LEU A 160 6.43 -33.34 10.59
CA LEU A 160 7.34 -32.20 10.61
C LEU A 160 6.61 -30.85 10.61
N ARG A 161 5.28 -30.85 10.52
CA ARG A 161 4.49 -29.65 10.24
C ARG A 161 4.00 -28.99 11.53
N GLU A 162 4.22 -27.70 11.66
CA GLU A 162 3.52 -26.90 12.65
C GLU A 162 2.11 -26.53 12.17
N SER A 163 1.12 -26.66 13.04
CA SER A 163 -0.24 -26.21 12.75
C SER A 163 -0.29 -24.70 12.89
N VAL A 164 -0.59 -23.99 11.80
CA VAL A 164 -0.73 -22.54 11.81
C VAL A 164 -2.04 -22.14 11.16
N THR A 165 -2.77 -21.22 11.80
CA THR A 165 -4.01 -20.66 11.27
C THR A 165 -3.73 -19.51 10.30
N ALA A 166 -4.65 -19.24 9.37
CA ALA A 166 -4.49 -18.14 8.41
C ALA A 166 -4.34 -16.75 9.08
N VAL A 167 -4.84 -16.59 10.30
CA VAL A 167 -4.73 -15.35 11.08
C VAL A 167 -3.32 -15.17 11.63
N GLU A 168 -2.75 -16.23 12.20
CA GLU A 168 -1.36 -16.24 12.69
C GLU A 168 -0.38 -15.93 11.54
N LEU A 169 -0.63 -16.50 10.34
CA LEU A 169 0.17 -16.22 9.14
C LEU A 169 0.21 -14.73 8.78
N ALA A 170 -0.91 -14.03 8.92
CA ALA A 170 -1.00 -12.62 8.58
C ALA A 170 -0.38 -11.71 9.65
N SER A 171 -0.31 -12.16 10.91
CA SER A 171 0.29 -11.39 12.01
C SER A 171 1.81 -11.46 12.06
N GLU A 172 2.41 -12.50 11.48
CA GLU A 172 3.87 -12.71 11.53
C GLU A 172 4.63 -12.02 10.39
N ILE A 173 3.96 -11.74 9.28
CA ILE A 173 4.59 -11.10 8.11
C ILE A 173 4.37 -9.59 8.20
N GLU A 174 5.44 -8.83 8.44
CA GLU A 174 5.41 -7.37 8.61
C GLU A 174 4.69 -6.64 7.45
N LEU A 175 4.92 -7.08 6.21
CA LEU A 175 4.26 -6.46 5.06
C LEU A 175 2.75 -6.76 5.03
N LEU A 176 2.32 -7.92 5.53
CA LEU A 176 0.90 -8.24 5.67
C LEU A 176 0.28 -7.46 6.83
N THR A 177 0.96 -7.24 7.95
CA THR A 177 0.42 -6.44 9.06
C THR A 177 0.21 -4.97 8.66
N LEU A 178 1.05 -4.44 7.77
CA LEU A 178 0.88 -3.09 7.19
C LEU A 178 -0.34 -3.00 6.25
N VAL A 179 -0.55 -4.01 5.39
CA VAL A 179 -1.66 -4.03 4.42
C VAL A 179 -2.97 -4.50 5.09
N LEU A 180 -2.90 -5.37 6.09
CA LEU A 180 -3.99 -5.96 6.85
C LEU A 180 -3.91 -5.54 8.32
N PRO A 181 -4.21 -4.27 8.64
CA PRO A 181 -4.18 -3.81 10.01
C PRO A 181 -5.24 -4.54 10.85
N PHE A 182 -4.78 -5.19 11.93
CA PHE A 182 -5.64 -5.91 12.86
C PHE A 182 -6.41 -4.99 13.82
N ASN A 183 -5.96 -3.73 13.95
CA ASN A 183 -6.57 -2.73 14.83
C ASN A 183 -7.18 -1.59 14.03
N TRP A 184 -8.29 -1.04 14.54
CA TRP A 184 -8.96 0.13 13.97
C TRP A 184 -8.05 1.37 13.89
N LYS A 185 -7.17 1.56 14.87
CA LYS A 185 -6.22 2.69 14.89
C LYS A 185 -5.22 2.58 13.74
N ASP A 186 -4.61 1.41 13.57
CA ASP A 186 -3.63 1.15 12.50
C ASP A 186 -4.29 1.24 11.13
N PHE A 187 -5.53 0.78 11.00
CA PHE A 187 -6.35 0.98 9.80
C PHE A 187 -6.50 2.46 9.44
N LEU A 188 -6.93 3.28 10.40
CA LEU A 188 -7.08 4.72 10.16
C LEU A 188 -5.75 5.40 9.82
N LEU A 189 -4.65 5.00 10.48
CA LEU A 189 -3.33 5.57 10.24
C LEU A 189 -2.81 5.20 8.85
N TYR A 190 -2.71 3.90 8.52
CA TYR A 190 -2.11 3.45 7.26
C TYR A 190 -2.95 3.86 6.04
N TYR A 191 -4.26 3.63 6.08
CA TYR A 191 -5.13 4.03 4.97
C TYR A 191 -5.38 5.54 4.92
N GLY A 192 -5.41 6.21 6.07
CA GLY A 192 -5.47 7.68 6.13
C GLY A 192 -4.25 8.34 5.51
N PHE A 193 -3.05 7.83 5.82
CA PHE A 193 -1.79 8.31 5.23
C PHE A 193 -1.74 8.01 3.74
N GLY A 194 -2.15 6.80 3.33
CA GLY A 194 -2.29 6.45 1.92
C GLY A 194 -3.23 7.39 1.16
N MET A 195 -4.40 7.69 1.72
CA MET A 195 -5.36 8.63 1.13
C MET A 195 -4.82 10.04 1.03
N ALA A 196 -4.13 10.54 2.06
CA ALA A 196 -3.47 11.83 2.02
C ALA A 196 -2.39 11.86 0.92
N GLY A 197 -1.61 10.79 0.79
CA GLY A 197 -0.64 10.63 -0.30
C GLY A 197 -1.28 10.67 -1.69
N VAL A 198 -2.40 9.95 -1.89
CA VAL A 198 -3.18 10.01 -3.14
C VAL A 198 -3.68 11.43 -3.41
N ALA A 199 -4.16 12.14 -2.39
CA ALA A 199 -4.60 13.52 -2.54
C ALA A 199 -3.46 14.47 -2.95
N VAL A 200 -2.26 14.30 -2.38
CA VAL A 200 -1.05 15.03 -2.77
C VAL A 200 -0.69 14.73 -4.22
N LEU A 201 -0.70 13.46 -4.64
CA LEU A 201 -0.43 13.07 -6.03
C LEU A 201 -1.45 13.70 -6.99
N TYR A 202 -2.73 13.72 -6.64
CA TYR A 202 -3.76 14.38 -7.44
C TYR A 202 -3.53 15.89 -7.54
N ALA A 203 -3.16 16.55 -6.44
CA ALA A 203 -2.81 17.97 -6.45
C ALA A 203 -1.60 18.23 -7.37
N CYS A 204 -0.57 17.38 -7.32
CA CYS A 204 0.60 17.45 -8.20
C CYS A 204 0.22 17.36 -9.69
N VAL A 205 -0.55 16.35 -10.07
CA VAL A 205 -0.99 16.17 -11.46
C VAL A 205 -1.85 17.35 -11.93
N LEU A 206 -2.75 17.85 -11.07
CA LEU A 206 -3.58 19.00 -11.40
C LEU A 206 -2.78 20.30 -11.49
N LEU A 207 -1.74 20.50 -10.67
CA LEU A 207 -0.83 21.64 -10.77
C LEU A 207 -0.06 21.63 -12.09
N GLU A 208 0.48 20.47 -12.49
CA GLU A 208 1.14 20.30 -13.80
C GLU A 208 0.21 20.72 -14.94
N ARG A 209 -1.07 20.32 -14.87
CA ARG A 209 -2.05 20.52 -15.94
C ARG A 209 -2.72 21.88 -15.94
N SER A 210 -2.82 22.53 -14.79
CA SER A 210 -3.51 23.83 -14.66
C SER A 210 -2.65 25.01 -15.14
N TYR A 211 -1.34 24.82 -15.26
CA TYR A 211 -0.40 25.83 -15.74
C TYR A 211 0.31 25.33 -17.00
N LYS A 212 0.89 26.24 -17.80
CA LYS A 212 1.75 25.85 -18.93
C LYS A 212 2.82 24.88 -18.45
N ILE A 213 3.14 23.84 -19.24
CA ILE A 213 3.98 22.69 -18.87
C ILE A 213 5.16 23.07 -17.94
N VAL A 214 5.99 24.04 -18.33
CA VAL A 214 7.15 24.48 -17.54
C VAL A 214 6.77 25.07 -16.17
N ARG A 215 5.74 25.93 -16.12
CA ARG A 215 5.26 26.55 -14.87
C ARG A 215 4.52 25.55 -13.99
N GLY A 216 3.81 24.60 -14.59
CA GLY A 216 3.12 23.53 -13.88
C GLY A 216 4.10 22.59 -13.18
N ILE A 217 5.15 22.15 -13.88
CA ILE A 217 6.22 21.32 -13.30
C ILE A 217 6.94 22.06 -12.17
N ALA A 218 7.30 23.33 -12.37
CA ALA A 218 7.92 24.13 -11.31
C ALA A 218 7.00 24.26 -10.08
N GLY A 219 5.72 24.53 -10.28
CA GLY A 219 4.73 24.59 -9.21
C GLY A 219 4.56 23.28 -8.44
N MET A 220 4.54 22.14 -9.17
CA MET A 220 4.52 20.80 -8.58
C MET A 220 5.75 20.56 -7.70
N LEU A 221 6.96 20.87 -8.20
CA LEU A 221 8.21 20.65 -7.46
C LEU A 221 8.28 21.50 -6.18
N VAL A 222 7.88 22.78 -6.26
CA VAL A 222 7.82 23.65 -5.08
C VAL A 222 6.81 23.13 -4.06
N TYR A 223 5.63 22.71 -4.52
CA TYR A 223 4.61 22.14 -3.66
C TYR A 223 5.09 20.85 -2.96
N LEU A 224 5.74 19.94 -3.69
CA LEU A 224 6.34 18.73 -3.12
C LEU A 224 7.46 19.05 -2.12
N ALA A 225 8.28 20.06 -2.39
CA ALA A 225 9.34 20.49 -1.47
C ALA A 225 8.76 21.04 -0.16
N ILE A 226 7.71 21.86 -0.22
CA ILE A 226 7.01 22.39 0.97
C ILE A 226 6.39 21.26 1.78
N ILE A 227 5.67 20.34 1.12
CA ILE A 227 5.07 19.19 1.80
C ILE A 227 6.13 18.28 2.40
N GLY A 228 7.20 18.00 1.66
CA GLY A 228 8.34 17.21 2.15
C GLY A 228 8.89 17.82 3.43
N LEU A 229 9.25 19.11 3.40
CA LEU A 229 9.74 19.83 4.58
C LEU A 229 8.75 19.70 5.74
N LEU A 230 7.47 19.99 5.51
CA LEU A 230 6.43 20.01 6.54
C LEU A 230 6.20 18.63 7.17
N LEU A 231 6.22 17.56 6.37
CA LEU A 231 6.07 16.19 6.86
C LEU A 231 7.33 15.66 7.56
N PHE A 232 8.52 16.18 7.25
CA PHE A 232 9.76 15.82 7.92
C PHE A 232 10.05 16.68 9.17
N LEU A 233 9.32 17.79 9.39
CA LEU A 233 9.51 18.66 10.56
C LEU A 233 9.55 17.91 11.89
N PRO A 234 8.64 16.97 12.21
CA PRO A 234 8.65 16.32 13.52
C PRO A 234 9.88 15.43 13.72
N ALA A 235 10.35 14.78 12.64
CA ALA A 235 11.57 13.98 12.66
C ALA A 235 12.82 14.86 12.80
N ILE A 236 12.87 16.00 12.13
CA ILE A 236 13.98 16.97 12.25
C ILE A 236 14.04 17.55 13.67
N ILE A 237 12.89 17.91 14.24
CA ILE A 237 12.79 18.41 15.62
C ILE A 237 13.23 17.32 16.60
N GLY A 238 12.74 16.09 16.43
CA GLY A 238 13.18 14.94 17.23
C GLY A 238 14.69 14.74 17.17
N LEU A 239 15.28 14.73 15.97
CA LEU A 239 16.73 14.58 15.80
C LEU A 239 17.52 15.73 16.46
N LEU A 240 17.07 16.98 16.30
CA LEU A 240 17.73 18.16 16.86
C LEU A 240 17.70 18.17 18.40
N LEU A 241 16.61 17.68 19.00
CA LEU A 241 16.44 17.58 20.46
C LEU A 241 17.23 16.42 21.07
N PHE A 242 17.55 15.38 20.30
CA PHE A 242 18.37 14.23 20.72
C PHE A 242 19.87 14.43 20.50
N LEU A 243 20.31 15.59 19.97
CA LEU A 243 21.74 15.94 19.85
C LEU A 243 22.21 16.58 21.18
N PRO A 244 22.93 15.84 22.06
CA PRO A 244 23.32 16.32 23.39
C PRO A 244 24.35 17.48 23.37
N ALA A 245 24.83 17.88 22.19
CA ALA A 245 25.93 18.84 22.03
C ALA A 245 25.49 20.26 21.62
N ILE A 246 24.22 20.47 21.23
CA ILE A 246 23.80 21.75 20.61
C ILE A 246 22.87 22.55 21.52
N ILE A 247 22.11 21.90 22.42
CA ILE A 247 21.09 22.57 23.21
C ILE A 247 21.02 21.93 24.61
N ASP A 248 21.32 22.69 25.67
CA ASP A 248 21.08 22.32 27.09
C ASP A 248 19.58 22.24 27.45
N VAL A 249 18.73 21.85 26.50
CA VAL A 249 17.27 21.80 26.65
C VAL A 249 16.85 20.33 26.64
N TYR A 250 17.19 19.63 27.71
CA TYR A 250 16.64 18.29 28.00
C TYR A 250 15.14 18.30 28.33
N TRP A 251 14.53 19.50 28.47
CA TRP A 251 13.15 19.68 28.93
C TRP A 251 12.08 19.74 27.81
N MET A 252 12.47 19.71 26.53
CA MET A 252 11.53 19.80 25.39
C MET A 252 11.46 18.52 24.54
N ALA A 253 12.00 17.39 25.01
CA ALA A 253 11.90 16.12 24.27
C ALA A 253 10.45 15.64 24.24
N LEU A 254 9.82 15.69 23.06
CA LEU A 254 8.48 15.13 22.82
C LEU A 254 8.52 13.61 22.99
N TYR A 255 7.49 13.05 23.63
CA TYR A 255 7.35 11.60 23.75
C TYR A 255 7.07 10.96 22.39
N PRO A 256 7.46 9.70 22.15
CA PRO A 256 7.21 9.02 20.87
C PRO A 256 5.75 9.03 20.42
N TRP A 257 4.80 8.91 21.35
CA TRP A 257 3.37 8.96 21.02
C TRP A 257 2.91 10.38 20.62
N GLU A 258 3.51 11.43 21.18
CA GLU A 258 3.23 12.82 20.83
C GLU A 258 3.73 13.12 19.42
N LEU A 259 4.92 12.60 19.07
CA LEU A 259 5.46 12.69 17.71
C LEU A 259 4.56 12.00 16.68
N ILE A 260 4.07 10.79 16.97
CA ILE A 260 3.12 10.09 16.09
C ILE A 260 1.82 10.89 15.94
N THR A 261 1.31 11.45 17.03
CA THR A 261 0.06 12.23 17.01
C THR A 261 0.24 13.52 16.19
N LEU A 262 1.33 14.24 16.41
CA LEU A 262 1.67 15.44 15.65
C LEU A 262 1.86 15.11 14.15
N GLN A 263 2.59 14.04 13.84
CA GLN A 263 2.75 13.57 12.46
C GLN A 263 1.39 13.25 11.81
N SER A 264 0.51 12.54 12.52
CA SER A 264 -0.82 12.20 12.01
C SER A 264 -1.68 13.44 11.76
N GLY A 265 -1.61 14.45 12.64
CA GLY A 265 -2.27 15.74 12.47
C GLY A 265 -1.75 16.50 11.25
N LEU A 266 -0.43 16.54 11.04
CA LEU A 266 0.18 17.16 9.86
C LEU A 266 -0.23 16.47 8.57
N VAL A 267 -0.24 15.13 8.54
CA VAL A 267 -0.69 14.36 7.37
C VAL A 267 -2.17 14.67 7.06
N ALA A 268 -3.02 14.77 8.08
CA ALA A 268 -4.43 15.14 7.89
C ALA A 268 -4.59 16.57 7.32
N VAL A 269 -3.85 17.54 7.84
CA VAL A 269 -3.84 18.93 7.33
C VAL A 269 -3.34 18.98 5.90
N VAL A 270 -2.22 18.32 5.59
CA VAL A 270 -1.67 18.24 4.24
C VAL A 270 -2.69 17.60 3.29
N GLY A 271 -3.30 16.48 3.69
CA GLY A 271 -4.36 15.83 2.90
C GLY A 271 -5.52 16.77 2.60
N ALA A 272 -6.04 17.46 3.61
CA ALA A 272 -7.14 18.41 3.45
C ALA A 272 -6.78 19.59 2.54
N LEU A 273 -5.60 20.18 2.70
CA LEU A 273 -5.09 21.25 1.83
C LEU A 273 -4.89 20.77 0.39
N SER A 274 -4.46 19.52 0.20
CA SER A 274 -4.27 18.90 -1.13
C SER A 274 -5.60 18.69 -1.85
N VAL A 275 -6.62 18.22 -1.12
CA VAL A 275 -7.99 18.13 -1.64
C VAL A 275 -8.51 19.52 -2.00
N TRP A 276 -8.39 20.49 -1.09
CA TRP A 276 -8.83 21.87 -1.33
C TRP A 276 -8.16 22.49 -2.57
N LEU A 277 -6.83 22.35 -2.69
CA LEU A 277 -6.07 22.85 -3.82
C LEU A 277 -6.52 22.18 -5.12
N SER A 278 -6.71 20.86 -5.11
CA SER A 278 -7.21 20.11 -6.27
C SER A 278 -8.58 20.61 -6.73
N LEU A 279 -9.51 20.81 -5.79
CA LEU A 279 -10.85 21.35 -6.06
C LEU A 279 -10.80 22.78 -6.60
N TYR A 280 -9.95 23.63 -6.02
CA TYR A 280 -9.72 25.00 -6.48
C TYR A 280 -9.21 25.03 -7.92
N LEU A 281 -8.19 24.23 -8.25
CA LEU A 281 -7.61 24.16 -9.59
C LEU A 281 -8.63 23.71 -10.65
N MET A 282 -9.41 22.67 -10.35
CA MET A 282 -10.47 22.23 -11.27
C MET A 282 -11.57 23.26 -11.45
N LYS A 283 -11.92 24.03 -10.42
CA LYS A 283 -12.99 25.04 -10.51
C LYS A 283 -12.53 26.29 -11.26
N HIS A 284 -11.32 26.76 -11.01
CA HIS A 284 -10.90 28.11 -11.42
C HIS A 284 -9.83 28.15 -12.52
N LYS A 285 -9.06 27.08 -12.74
CA LYS A 285 -7.94 27.10 -13.69
C LYS A 285 -8.14 26.19 -14.90
N ILE A 286 -8.82 25.06 -14.70
CA ILE A 286 -9.16 24.18 -15.82
C ILE A 286 -10.42 24.74 -16.50
N THR A 287 -10.21 25.59 -17.50
CA THR A 287 -11.27 26.10 -18.38
C THR A 287 -11.44 25.17 -19.57
N VAL A 288 -12.70 24.90 -19.91
CA VAL A 288 -13.13 24.18 -21.11
C VAL A 288 -13.05 25.11 -22.31
#